data_AF-A0A7C7MXS7-F1
#
_entry.id   AF-A0A7C7MXS7-F1
#
_cell.length_a   1.000
_cell.length_b   1.000
_cell.length_c   1.000
_cell.angle_alpha   90.00
_cell.angle_beta   90.00
_cell.angle_gamma   90.00
#
_symmetry.space_group_name_H-M   'P 1'
#
loop_
_entity.id
_entity.type
_entity.pdbx_description
1 polymer ?
#
loop_
_entity_poly.entity_id
_entity_poly.type
_entity_poly.pdbx_seq_one_letter_code
_entity_poly.pdbx_strand_id
1 'polypeptide(L)'
;MMMLIRKTILFLFLGFLLSANPQVNENMLRAGLRSGGLYRVWIFFNDKTESDSTPDNVFQKALDNLDDRTRTRRSKVRHFSLVDNRDIPVPTEYTEKVRSTGVLIRTVSKWLNAVS
;
A
#
# COMPACT_ATOMS: atom_id res chain seq x y z
N MET A 1 7.12 48.16 -55.29
CA MET A 1 6.71 48.33 -53.89
C MET A 1 6.75 46.97 -53.21
N MET A 2 7.27 46.98 -51.99
CA MET A 2 7.85 45.92 -51.17
C MET A 2 6.82 44.98 -50.52
N MET A 3 7.23 43.72 -50.25
CA MET A 3 6.90 42.85 -49.09
C MET A 3 6.83 41.38 -49.54
N LEU A 4 7.88 40.57 -49.39
CA LEU A 4 8.31 39.93 -48.14
C LEU A 4 7.19 39.07 -47.49
N ILE A 5 6.86 37.93 -48.09
CA ILE A 5 6.03 36.91 -47.43
C ILE A 5 6.92 35.77 -46.95
N ARG A 6 7.47 36.04 -45.76
CA ARG A 6 7.62 35.15 -44.60
C ARG A 6 7.99 33.68 -44.87
N LYS A 7 9.23 33.36 -44.46
CA LYS A 7 9.65 32.06 -43.95
C LYS A 7 8.59 31.52 -42.98
N THR A 8 7.79 30.54 -43.37
CA THR A 8 6.88 29.85 -42.44
C THR A 8 6.71 28.39 -42.87
N ILE A 9 7.83 27.70 -43.06
CA ILE A 9 7.85 26.24 -43.18
C ILE A 9 8.82 25.75 -42.12
N LEU A 10 8.38 25.64 -40.86
CA LEU A 10 8.89 24.67 -39.88
C LEU A 10 8.21 24.79 -38.49
N PHE A 11 6.89 24.62 -38.38
CA PHE A 11 6.27 24.49 -37.04
C PHE A 11 5.03 23.58 -37.02
N LEU A 12 5.01 22.54 -37.87
CA LEU A 12 3.90 21.56 -37.90
C LEU A 12 4.30 20.13 -37.54
N PHE A 13 5.58 19.84 -37.27
CA PHE A 13 6.02 18.50 -36.88
C PHE A 13 6.06 18.25 -35.36
N LEU A 14 5.97 19.29 -34.52
CA LEU A 14 6.05 19.10 -33.06
C LEU A 14 4.71 18.68 -32.42
N GLY A 15 3.58 19.00 -33.06
CA GLY A 15 2.25 18.67 -32.53
C GLY A 15 1.87 17.19 -32.64
N PHE A 16 2.44 16.46 -33.61
CA PHE A 16 2.07 15.06 -33.87
C PHE A 16 2.74 14.07 -32.90
N LEU A 17 3.84 14.45 -32.25
CA LEU A 17 4.48 13.62 -31.23
C LEU A 17 3.77 13.69 -29.86
N LEU A 18 2.92 14.69 -29.64
CA LEU A 18 2.19 14.89 -28.38
C LEU A 18 0.80 14.22 -28.37
N SER A 19 0.33 13.67 -29.49
CA SER A 19 -0.97 12.99 -29.61
C SER A 19 -0.90 11.47 -29.47
N ALA A 20 0.26 10.90 -29.11
CA ALA A 20 0.35 9.53 -28.66
C ALA A 20 -0.28 9.43 -27.27
N ASN A 21 -1.61 9.30 -27.21
CA ASN A 21 -2.31 8.91 -26.00
C ASN A 21 -2.23 7.38 -25.96
N PRO A 22 -1.33 6.77 -25.17
CA PRO A 22 -1.17 5.33 -25.17
C PRO A 22 -2.50 4.72 -24.73
N GLN A 23 -3.20 4.06 -25.65
CA GLN A 23 -4.40 3.32 -25.33
C GLN A 23 -3.99 2.17 -24.40
N VAL A 24 -4.38 2.27 -23.13
CA VAL A 24 -4.18 1.21 -22.16
C VAL A 24 -5.14 0.08 -22.53
N ASN A 25 -4.60 -1.00 -23.10
CA ASN A 25 -5.38 -2.19 -23.38
C ASN A 25 -5.64 -2.94 -22.06
N GLU A 26 -6.88 -2.86 -21.56
CA GLU A 26 -7.29 -3.51 -20.30
C GLU A 26 -7.02 -5.03 -20.32
N ASN A 27 -7.14 -5.67 -21.49
CA ASN A 27 -6.89 -7.10 -21.64
C ASN A 27 -5.40 -7.48 -21.46
N MET A 28 -4.50 -6.50 -21.50
CA MET A 28 -3.07 -6.68 -21.21
C MET A 28 -2.73 -6.39 -19.74
N LEU A 29 -3.64 -5.83 -18.96
CA LEU A 29 -3.43 -5.54 -17.54
C LEU A 29 -3.60 -6.82 -16.73
N ARG A 30 -2.51 -7.31 -16.14
CA ARG A 30 -2.54 -8.38 -15.14
C ARG A 30 -2.35 -7.77 -13.76
N ALA A 31 -3.34 -7.95 -12.88
CA ALA A 31 -3.30 -7.38 -11.53
C ALA A 31 -2.01 -7.80 -10.80
N GLY A 32 -1.29 -6.81 -10.25
CA GLY A 32 -0.06 -7.02 -9.51
C GLY A 32 1.19 -7.32 -10.36
N LEU A 33 1.08 -7.68 -11.65
CA LEU A 33 2.23 -7.95 -12.49
C LEU A 33 3.04 -6.67 -12.75
N ARG A 34 4.36 -6.75 -12.57
CA ARG A 34 5.32 -5.66 -12.78
C ARG A 34 6.40 -6.06 -13.78
N SER A 35 7.24 -5.10 -14.14
CA SER A 35 8.42 -5.34 -14.97
C SER A 35 9.26 -6.49 -14.42
N GLY A 36 9.76 -7.34 -15.32
CA GLY A 36 10.50 -8.56 -14.95
C GLY A 36 9.63 -9.78 -14.65
N GLY A 37 8.32 -9.73 -14.91
CA GLY A 37 7.44 -10.89 -14.74
C GLY A 37 7.06 -11.19 -13.28
N LEU A 38 7.40 -10.29 -12.35
CA LEU A 38 7.15 -10.45 -10.92
C LEU A 38 5.81 -9.86 -10.52
N TYR A 39 5.13 -10.51 -9.58
CA TYR A 39 3.92 -9.97 -8.96
C TYR A 39 4.25 -9.17 -7.70
N ARG A 40 3.54 -8.06 -7.51
CA ARG A 40 3.46 -7.32 -6.24
C ARG A 40 2.03 -7.43 -5.75
N VAL A 41 1.87 -8.06 -4.59
CA VAL A 41 0.57 -8.33 -3.98
C VAL A 41 0.57 -7.88 -2.53
N TRP A 42 -0.61 -7.59 -1.99
CA TRP A 42 -0.82 -7.48 -0.56
C TRP A 42 -1.47 -8.78 -0.07
N ILE A 43 -0.95 -9.34 1.01
CA ILE A 43 -1.52 -10.51 1.69
C ILE A 43 -2.10 -10.01 3.02
N PHE A 44 -3.41 -10.07 3.14
CA PHE A 44 -4.15 -9.61 4.32
C PHE A 44 -4.39 -10.77 5.29
N PHE A 45 -4.27 -10.49 6.58
CA PHE A 45 -4.59 -11.41 7.66
C PHE A 45 -5.89 -10.95 8.34
N ASN A 46 -6.75 -11.89 8.74
CA ASN A 46 -8.04 -11.55 9.38
C ASN A 46 -8.14 -12.07 10.83
N ASP A 47 -7.17 -12.88 11.22
CA ASP A 47 -7.15 -13.79 12.35
C ASP A 47 -5.92 -13.56 13.25
N LYS A 48 -5.30 -12.39 13.16
CA LYS A 48 -4.04 -12.09 13.86
C LYS A 48 -4.11 -12.20 15.39
N THR A 49 -5.30 -12.19 15.97
CA THR A 49 -5.53 -12.36 17.42
C THR A 49 -5.75 -13.81 17.82
N GLU A 50 -5.93 -14.71 16.84
CA GLU A 50 -6.20 -16.14 17.02
C GLU A 50 -4.95 -17.00 16.78
N SER A 51 -3.84 -16.36 16.40
CA SER A 51 -2.54 -17.01 16.23
C SER A 51 -2.01 -17.56 17.56
N ASP A 52 -1.45 -18.77 17.54
CA ASP A 52 -0.83 -19.44 18.70
C ASP A 52 0.27 -18.58 19.37
N SER A 53 0.94 -17.75 18.57
CA SER A 53 1.99 -16.85 19.04
C SER A 53 1.45 -15.56 19.68
N THR A 54 0.14 -15.31 19.58
CA THR A 54 -0.49 -14.11 20.14
C THR A 54 -0.91 -14.37 21.59
N PRO A 55 -0.41 -13.58 22.55
CA PRO A 55 -0.80 -13.75 23.95
C PRO A 55 -2.27 -13.39 24.19
N ASP A 56 -2.96 -14.11 25.09
CA ASP A 56 -4.34 -13.78 25.49
C ASP A 56 -4.49 -12.33 25.98
N ASN A 57 -3.44 -11.77 26.59
CA ASN A 57 -3.41 -10.40 27.10
C ASN A 57 -2.92 -9.35 26.09
N VAL A 58 -2.92 -9.65 24.79
CA VAL A 58 -2.36 -8.77 23.75
C VAL A 58 -2.98 -7.37 23.74
N PHE A 59 -4.30 -7.27 23.97
CA PHE A 59 -4.99 -5.98 24.05
C PHE A 59 -4.60 -5.19 25.30
N GLN A 60 -4.42 -5.86 26.44
CA GLN A 60 -3.98 -5.22 27.68
C GLN A 60 -2.55 -4.70 27.50
N LYS A 61 -1.64 -5.49 26.93
CA LYS A 61 -0.28 -5.03 26.60
C LYS A 61 -0.29 -3.83 25.67
N ALA A 62 -1.15 -3.83 24.65
CA ALA A 62 -1.28 -2.69 23.75
C ALA A 62 -1.84 -1.45 24.47
N LEU A 63 -2.72 -1.63 25.45
CA LEU A 63 -3.26 -0.56 26.29
C LEU A 63 -2.22 0.02 27.26
N ASP A 64 -1.40 -0.84 27.87
CA ASP A 64 -0.35 -0.46 28.80
C ASP A 64 0.76 0.32 28.10
N ASN A 65 1.02 0.00 26.83
CA ASN A 65 2.00 0.70 25.98
C ASN A 65 1.49 2.02 25.38
N LEU A 66 0.24 2.43 25.64
CA LEU A 66 -0.24 3.73 25.18
C LEU A 66 0.36 4.86 26.03
N ASP A 67 0.98 5.83 25.36
CA ASP A 67 1.37 7.10 25.98
C ASP A 67 0.13 7.90 26.44
N ASP A 68 0.32 8.76 27.44
CA ASP A 68 -0.76 9.52 28.07
C ASP A 68 -1.48 10.46 27.11
N ARG A 69 -0.75 11.03 26.14
CA ARG A 69 -1.34 11.91 25.12
C ARG A 69 -2.25 11.10 24.19
N THR A 70 -1.83 9.92 23.76
CA THR A 70 -2.63 9.01 22.95
C THR A 70 -3.85 8.52 23.73
N ARG A 71 -3.68 8.15 25.01
CA ARG A 71 -4.78 7.74 25.90
C ARG A 71 -5.84 8.84 26.01
N THR A 72 -5.42 10.07 26.30
CA THR A 72 -6.29 11.25 26.43
C THR A 72 -7.00 11.59 25.13
N ARG A 73 -6.31 11.50 23.99
CA ARG A 73 -6.93 11.75 22.69
C ARG A 73 -7.96 10.67 22.35
N ARG A 74 -7.62 9.39 22.59
CA ARG A 74 -8.49 8.26 22.25
C ARG A 74 -9.72 8.19 23.16
N SER A 75 -9.62 8.56 24.43
CA SER A 75 -10.78 8.60 25.34
C SER A 75 -11.84 9.62 24.92
N LYS A 76 -11.45 10.67 24.18
CA LYS A 76 -12.37 11.67 23.64
C LYS A 76 -13.03 11.25 22.32
N VAL A 77 -12.29 10.54 21.48
CA VAL A 77 -12.68 10.28 20.07
C VAL A 77 -13.22 8.87 19.85
N ARG A 78 -12.84 7.90 20.68
CA ARG A 78 -13.32 6.51 20.59
C ARG A 78 -14.41 6.27 21.63
N HIS A 79 -15.48 5.59 21.21
CA HIS A 79 -16.64 5.34 22.06
C HIS A 79 -16.57 4.04 22.87
N PHE A 80 -15.88 3.01 22.37
CA PHE A 80 -15.94 1.66 22.96
C PHE A 80 -14.63 1.20 23.60
N SER A 81 -13.51 1.31 22.88
CA SER A 81 -12.20 0.85 23.37
C SER A 81 -11.10 1.81 22.96
N LEU A 82 -10.11 1.96 23.85
CA LEU A 82 -8.89 2.72 23.57
C LEU A 82 -7.94 1.97 22.63
N VAL A 83 -8.09 0.66 22.50
CA VAL A 83 -7.24 -0.23 21.69
C VAL A 83 -8.13 -1.12 20.83
N ASP A 84 -7.75 -1.34 19.58
CA ASP A 84 -8.44 -2.26 18.68
C ASP A 84 -7.46 -3.16 17.93
N ASN A 85 -7.97 -3.99 17.02
CA ASN A 85 -7.14 -4.91 16.25
C ASN A 85 -5.96 -4.19 15.56
N ARG A 86 -6.13 -2.96 15.09
CA ARG A 86 -5.05 -2.20 14.43
C ARG A 86 -3.92 -1.86 15.39
N ASP A 87 -4.11 -1.94 16.70
CA ASP A 87 -3.08 -1.74 17.70
C ASP A 87 -2.24 -3.01 17.95
N ILE A 88 -2.66 -4.17 17.43
CA ILE A 88 -1.95 -5.44 17.52
C ILE A 88 -1.04 -5.63 16.28
N PRO A 89 0.27 -5.91 16.45
CA PRO A 89 1.17 -6.18 15.33
C PRO A 89 0.79 -7.47 14.60
N VAL A 90 1.23 -7.61 13.34
CA VAL A 90 1.10 -8.88 12.61
C VAL A 90 2.03 -9.91 13.28
N PRO A 91 1.52 -11.10 13.66
CA PRO A 91 2.33 -12.16 14.24
C PRO A 91 3.52 -12.53 13.38
N THR A 92 4.68 -12.74 14.00
CA THR A 92 5.91 -13.09 13.27
C THR A 92 5.75 -14.42 12.52
N GLU A 93 5.06 -15.40 13.10
CA GLU A 93 4.78 -16.68 12.46
C GLU A 93 4.06 -16.56 11.12
N TYR A 94 3.17 -15.56 10.94
CA TYR A 94 2.48 -15.35 9.68
C TYR A 94 3.46 -14.85 8.62
N THR A 95 4.32 -13.91 9.01
CA THR A 95 5.37 -13.40 8.12
C THR A 95 6.39 -14.47 7.77
N GLU A 96 6.75 -15.35 8.71
CA GLU A 96 7.65 -16.48 8.44
C GLU A 96 7.02 -17.53 7.54
N LYS A 97 5.74 -17.88 7.76
CA LYS A 97 4.98 -18.75 6.85
C LYS A 97 4.99 -18.19 5.43
N VAL A 98 4.73 -16.89 5.26
CA VAL A 98 4.82 -16.24 3.94
C VAL A 98 6.23 -16.30 3.37
N ARG A 99 7.28 -15.95 4.13
CA ARG A 99 8.69 -16.05 3.67
C ARG A 99 9.06 -17.47 3.24
N SER A 100 8.59 -18.49 3.97
CA SER A 100 8.89 -19.90 3.69
C SER A 100 8.36 -20.39 2.33
N THR A 101 7.37 -19.70 1.75
CA THR A 101 6.88 -19.97 0.38
C THR A 101 7.82 -19.46 -0.72
N GLY A 102 8.88 -18.74 -0.37
CA GLY A 102 9.77 -18.06 -1.31
C GLY A 102 9.34 -16.64 -1.67
N VAL A 103 8.25 -16.13 -1.08
CA VAL A 103 7.81 -14.74 -1.25
C VAL A 103 8.75 -13.78 -0.53
N LEU A 104 9.19 -12.73 -1.23
CA LEU A 104 9.96 -11.64 -0.65
C LEU A 104 9.04 -10.60 -0.02
N ILE A 105 9.04 -10.51 1.31
CA ILE A 105 8.30 -9.47 2.05
C ILE A 105 9.12 -8.19 2.08
N ARG A 106 8.59 -7.11 1.51
CA ARG A 106 9.15 -5.76 1.54
C ARG A 106 8.60 -4.93 2.68
N THR A 107 7.35 -5.12 3.06
CA THR A 107 6.69 -4.29 4.08
C THR A 107 5.69 -5.09 4.88
N VAL A 108 5.66 -4.83 6.19
CA VAL A 108 4.63 -5.32 7.11
C VAL A 108 3.83 -4.12 7.60
N SER A 109 2.52 -4.11 7.33
CA SER A 109 1.63 -3.01 7.69
C SER A 109 0.67 -3.43 8.80
N LYS A 110 0.86 -2.81 9.98
CA LYS A 110 -0.05 -2.95 11.13
C LYS A 110 -1.44 -2.39 10.85
N TRP A 111 -1.53 -1.29 10.09
CA TRP A 111 -2.80 -0.62 9.76
C TRP A 111 -3.64 -1.41 8.75
N LEU A 112 -2.99 -1.98 7.74
CA LEU A 112 -3.66 -2.84 6.75
C LEU A 112 -3.82 -4.28 7.24
N ASN A 113 -3.15 -4.63 8.33
CA ASN A 113 -3.01 -6.01 8.80
C ASN A 113 -2.48 -6.94 7.69
N ALA A 114 -1.42 -6.52 7.01
CA ALA A 114 -1.00 -7.16 5.76
C ALA A 114 0.50 -7.08 5.52
N VAL A 115 0.99 -7.91 4.59
CA VAL A 115 2.36 -7.83 4.03
C VAL A 115 2.35 -7.60 2.52
N SER A 116 3.42 -6.99 2.00
CA SER A 116 3.65 -6.78 0.56
C SER A 116 5.08 -7.07 0.13
#